data_AF-A0A0B7AQP4-F1
#
_entry.id   AF-A0A0B7AQP4-F1
#
_cell.length_a   1.000
_cell.length_b   1.000
_cell.length_c   1.000
_cell.angle_alpha   90.00
_cell.angle_beta   90.00
_cell.angle_gamma   90.00
#
_symmetry.space_group_name_H-M   'P 1'
#
loop_
_entity.id
_entity.type
_entity.pdbx_description
1 polymer ?
#
loop_
_entity_poly.entity_id
_entity_poly.type
_entity_poly.pdbx_seq_one_letter_code
_entity_poly.pdbx_strand_id
1 'polypeptide(L)'
;AEVILTLRPFKTWENLIKKFNSERQLSISLISGCKEIMQVRNTIRRLMVRCESISQQMGLVVSRLQNGSSGADMHITKQPELLNKENELQQYQLIGLSWLRIMHEQQLNGILADEMGLGKTIQAIAFLAQLM
;
A
#
# COMPACT_ATOMS: atom_id res chain seq x y z
N ALA A 1 3.83 1.01 -31.08
CA ALA A 1 3.46 2.27 -30.38
C ALA A 1 3.80 3.52 -31.22
N GLU A 2 4.95 3.56 -31.89
CA GLU A 2 5.38 4.72 -32.70
C GLU A 2 4.45 5.08 -33.87
N VAL A 3 3.93 4.11 -34.61
CA VAL A 3 3.02 4.35 -35.75
C VAL A 3 1.71 5.07 -35.34
N ILE A 4 1.21 4.78 -34.14
CA ILE A 4 0.00 5.42 -33.59
C ILE A 4 0.30 6.86 -33.17
N LEU A 5 1.51 7.11 -32.66
CA LEU A 5 1.97 8.44 -32.27
C LEU A 5 2.20 9.33 -33.50
N THR A 6 2.70 8.78 -34.61
CA THR A 6 2.90 9.52 -35.87
C THR A 6 1.59 9.91 -36.55
N LEU A 7 0.50 9.17 -36.31
CA LEU A 7 -0.84 9.47 -36.84
C LEU A 7 -1.64 10.43 -35.97
N ARG A 8 -1.07 10.91 -34.84
CA ARG A 8 -1.77 11.82 -33.94
C ARG A 8 -2.04 13.17 -34.63
N PRO A 9 -3.29 13.63 -34.72
CA PRO A 9 -3.63 14.88 -35.41
C PRO A 9 -3.05 16.15 -34.76
N PHE A 10 -2.55 16.05 -33.52
CA PHE A 10 -1.96 17.15 -32.77
C PHE A 10 -0.63 16.74 -32.13
N LYS A 11 0.44 17.49 -32.43
CA LYS A 11 1.78 17.23 -31.87
C LYS A 11 1.91 17.64 -30.40
N THR A 12 1.22 18.71 -29.99
CA THR A 12 1.31 19.28 -28.64
C THR A 12 -0.09 19.56 -28.07
N TRP A 13 -0.17 19.58 -26.74
CA TRP A 13 -1.39 19.94 -26.00
C TRP A 13 -1.87 21.36 -26.33
N GLU A 14 -0.94 22.28 -26.56
CA GLU A 14 -1.24 23.64 -27.00
C GLU A 14 -1.89 23.70 -28.38
N ASN A 15 -1.45 22.86 -29.34
CA ASN A 15 -2.06 22.80 -30.66
C ASN A 15 -3.49 22.26 -30.61
N LEU A 16 -3.75 21.31 -29.72
CA LEU A 16 -5.10 20.79 -29.45
C LEU A 16 -6.01 21.89 -28.89
N ILE A 17 -5.57 22.61 -27.85
CA ILE A 17 -6.35 23.68 -27.21
C ILE A 17 -6.60 24.83 -28.19
N LYS A 18 -5.59 25.27 -28.94
CA LYS A 18 -5.74 26.34 -29.94
C LYS A 18 -6.78 25.98 -31.00
N LYS A 19 -6.77 24.73 -31.50
CA LYS A 19 -7.75 24.25 -32.48
C LYS A 19 -9.17 24.19 -31.91
N PHE A 20 -9.32 23.73 -30.66
CA PHE A 20 -10.61 23.72 -29.97
C PHE A 20 -11.15 25.12 -29.71
N ASN A 21 -10.30 26.08 -29.34
CA ASN A 21 -10.69 27.48 -29.14
C ASN A 21 -11.09 28.20 -30.43
N SER A 22 -10.55 27.77 -31.58
CA SER A 22 -10.90 28.34 -32.88
C SER A 22 -12.25 27.82 -33.43
N GLU A 23 -12.74 26.69 -32.92
CA GLU A 23 -13.96 26.03 -33.37
C GLU A 23 -15.13 26.38 -32.42
N ARG A 24 -16.17 27.04 -32.94
CA ARG A 24 -17.28 27.62 -32.14
C ARG A 24 -18.16 26.61 -31.37
N GLN A 25 -18.01 25.31 -31.61
CA GLN A 25 -18.95 24.27 -31.16
C GLN A 25 -18.40 23.36 -30.05
N LEU A 26 -17.13 23.47 -29.68
CA LEU A 26 -16.48 22.53 -28.76
C LEU A 26 -15.98 23.25 -27.50
N SER A 27 -16.49 22.83 -26.33
CA SER A 27 -16.12 23.43 -25.06
C SER A 27 -14.76 22.96 -24.55
N ILE A 28 -13.92 23.91 -24.13
CA ILE A 28 -12.63 23.66 -23.44
C ILE A 28 -12.84 22.84 -22.16
N SER A 29 -14.03 22.93 -21.55
CA SER A 29 -14.37 22.14 -20.35
C SER A 29 -14.27 20.63 -20.60
N LEU A 30 -14.54 20.16 -21.83
CA LEU A 30 -14.39 18.75 -22.19
C LEU A 30 -12.92 18.32 -22.14
N ILE A 31 -12.02 19.16 -22.66
CA ILE A 31 -10.57 18.92 -22.64
C ILE A 31 -10.05 18.92 -21.19
N SER A 32 -10.53 19.86 -20.36
CA SER A 32 -10.20 19.90 -18.94
C SER A 32 -10.66 18.62 -18.22
N GLY A 33 -11.90 18.20 -18.46
CA GLY A 33 -12.45 16.97 -17.91
C GLY A 33 -11.66 15.73 -18.35
N CYS A 34 -11.27 15.63 -19.62
CA CYS A 34 -10.40 14.54 -20.09
C CYS A 34 -9.04 14.54 -19.39
N LYS A 35 -8.44 15.73 -19.16
CA LYS A 35 -7.17 15.86 -18.45
C LYS A 35 -7.29 15.39 -17.00
N GLU A 36 -8.36 15.77 -16.30
CA GLU A 36 -8.65 15.33 -14.94
C GLU A 36 -8.82 13.81 -14.87
N ILE A 37 -9.62 13.22 -15.77
CA ILE A 37 -9.80 11.77 -15.85
C ILE A 37 -8.47 11.04 -16.06
N MET A 38 -7.60 11.57 -16.94
CA MET A 38 -6.28 10.97 -17.16
C MET A 38 -5.39 11.06 -15.91
N GLN A 39 -5.42 12.19 -15.19
CA GLN A 39 -4.68 12.36 -13.94
C GLN A 39 -5.19 11.41 -12.86
N VAL A 40 -6.51 11.33 -12.69
CA VAL A 40 -7.16 10.41 -11.75
C VAL A 40 -6.80 8.97 -12.07
N ARG A 41 -6.91 8.56 -13.33
CA ARG A 41 -6.52 7.21 -13.78
C ARG A 41 -5.05 6.90 -13.49
N ASN A 42 -4.14 7.84 -13.72
CA ASN A 42 -2.73 7.65 -13.42
C ASN A 42 -2.47 7.51 -11.92
N THR A 43 -3.17 8.28 -11.09
CA THR A 43 -3.09 8.16 -9.64
C THR A 43 -3.63 6.80 -9.17
N ILE A 44 -4.81 6.39 -9.64
CA ILE A 44 -5.39 5.07 -9.33
C ILE A 44 -4.43 3.96 -9.76
N ARG A 45 -3.88 4.03 -10.97
CA ARG A 45 -2.90 3.02 -11.44
C ARG A 45 -1.71 2.91 -10.51
N ARG A 46 -1.13 4.04 -10.07
CA ARG A 46 -0.01 4.02 -9.10
C ARG A 46 -0.43 3.42 -7.76
N LEU A 47 -1.60 3.78 -7.26
CA LEU A 47 -2.11 3.23 -6.00
C LEU A 47 -2.31 1.72 -6.09
N MET A 48 -2.91 1.22 -7.18
CA MET A 48 -3.12 -0.23 -7.39
C MET A 48 -1.79 -1.00 -7.39
N VAL A 49 -0.77 -0.49 -8.08
CA VAL A 49 0.57 -1.12 -8.10
C VAL A 49 1.19 -1.15 -6.70
N ARG A 50 1.03 -0.07 -5.91
CA ARG A 50 1.51 -0.06 -4.51
C ARG A 50 0.75 -1.06 -3.66
N CYS A 51 -0.57 -1.12 -3.76
CA CYS A 51 -1.40 -2.07 -3.02
C CYS A 51 -1.03 -3.52 -3.33
N GLU A 52 -0.77 -3.82 -4.60
CA GLU A 52 -0.31 -5.15 -5.04
C GLU A 52 1.05 -5.50 -4.43
N SER A 53 2.01 -4.59 -4.48
CA SER A 53 3.34 -4.80 -3.87
C SER A 53 3.24 -5.05 -2.36
N ILE A 54 2.42 -4.27 -1.65
CA ILE A 54 2.21 -4.43 -0.20
C ILE A 54 1.57 -5.78 0.10
N SER A 55 0.54 -6.16 -0.67
CA SER A 55 -0.16 -7.43 -0.52
C SER A 55 0.77 -8.63 -0.74
N GLN A 56 1.63 -8.58 -1.75
CA GLN A 56 2.62 -9.63 -2.02
C GLN A 56 3.64 -9.76 -0.87
N GLN A 57 4.17 -8.64 -0.36
CA GLN A 57 5.09 -8.67 0.78
C GLN A 57 4.40 -9.26 2.01
N MET A 58 3.16 -8.85 2.27
CA MET A 58 2.41 -9.36 3.41
C MET A 58 2.11 -10.85 3.28
N GLY A 59 1.72 -11.31 2.08
CA GLY A 59 1.50 -12.74 1.81
C GLY A 59 2.76 -13.58 2.06
N LEU A 60 3.92 -13.11 1.60
CA LEU A 60 5.19 -13.79 1.84
C LEU A 60 5.53 -13.89 3.33
N VAL A 61 5.30 -12.83 4.09
CA VAL A 61 5.53 -12.82 5.54
C VAL A 61 4.60 -13.81 6.23
N VAL A 62 3.29 -13.76 5.95
CA VAL A 62 2.31 -14.68 6.56
C VAL A 62 2.66 -16.13 6.23
N SER A 63 3.04 -16.44 4.99
CA SER A 63 3.48 -17.78 4.60
C SER A 63 4.77 -18.22 5.33
N ARG A 64 5.73 -17.31 5.55
CA ARG A 64 6.96 -17.63 6.32
C ARG A 64 6.66 -17.86 7.81
N LEU A 65 5.74 -17.08 8.38
CA LEU A 65 5.29 -17.23 9.76
C LEU A 65 4.57 -18.56 9.99
N GLN A 66 3.77 -19.02 9.03
CA GLN A 66 3.09 -20.32 9.11
C GLN A 66 4.04 -21.52 8.91
N ASN A 67 5.09 -21.35 8.10
CA ASN A 67 5.99 -22.44 7.71
C ASN A 67 7.28 -22.52 8.56
N GLY A 68 7.40 -21.76 9.65
CA GLY A 68 8.48 -21.87 10.63
C GLY A 68 9.90 -21.65 10.08
N SER A 69 10.06 -20.97 8.94
CA SER A 69 11.34 -20.87 8.24
C SER A 69 12.17 -19.69 8.77
N SER A 70 13.22 -20.00 9.52
CA SER A 70 14.17 -19.07 10.17
C SER A 70 15.08 -18.31 9.17
N GLY A 71 14.51 -17.38 8.39
CA GLY A 71 15.25 -16.61 7.39
C GLY A 71 14.94 -15.11 7.41
N ALA A 72 15.88 -14.34 7.95
CA ALA A 72 16.14 -12.89 7.83
C ALA A 72 15.16 -11.89 8.47
N ASP A 73 15.65 -11.22 9.53
CA ASP A 73 15.36 -9.90 10.16
C ASP A 73 13.92 -9.40 10.42
N MET A 74 12.91 -9.97 9.77
CA MET A 74 11.53 -9.49 9.84
C MET A 74 10.62 -10.38 10.69
N HIS A 75 11.15 -11.50 11.19
CA HIS A 75 10.44 -12.44 12.06
C HIS A 75 10.68 -12.09 13.53
N ILE A 76 9.63 -11.64 14.22
CA ILE A 76 9.67 -11.46 15.68
C ILE A 76 9.44 -12.83 16.30
N THR A 77 10.54 -13.57 16.51
CA THR A 77 10.54 -14.88 17.17
C THR A 77 10.39 -14.79 18.69
N LYS A 78 10.63 -13.61 19.27
CA LYS A 78 10.66 -13.40 20.72
C LYS A 78 9.89 -12.15 21.10
N GLN A 79 9.19 -12.21 22.23
CA GLN A 79 8.54 -11.04 22.79
C GLN A 79 9.57 -9.94 23.15
N PRO A 80 9.18 -8.66 23.08
CA PRO A 80 10.02 -7.55 23.53
C PRO A 80 10.49 -7.74 24.97
N GLU A 81 11.75 -7.40 25.26
CA GLU A 81 12.32 -7.59 26.62
C GLU A 81 11.66 -6.72 27.70
N LEU A 82 11.01 -5.63 27.29
CA LEU A 82 10.25 -4.74 28.15
C LEU A 82 8.96 -5.39 28.70
N LEU A 83 8.46 -6.45 28.05
CA LEU A 83 7.29 -7.19 28.51
C LEU A 83 7.65 -8.17 29.63
N ASN A 84 6.69 -8.40 30.54
CA ASN A 84 6.87 -9.34 31.64
C ASN A 84 7.21 -10.75 31.11
N LYS A 85 8.28 -11.35 31.63
CA LYS A 85 8.75 -12.70 31.28
C LYS A 85 7.82 -13.81 31.75
N GLU A 86 6.95 -13.54 32.71
CA GLU A 86 5.99 -14.53 33.24
C GLU A 86 4.77 -14.74 32.34
N ASN A 87 4.50 -13.81 31.41
CA ASN A 87 3.34 -13.89 30.51
C ASN A 87 3.80 -13.84 29.05
N GLU A 88 3.91 -15.03 28.44
CA GLU A 88 4.39 -15.16 27.07
C GLU A 88 3.32 -14.88 26.02
N LEU A 89 3.71 -14.15 24.95
CA LEU A 89 2.86 -13.96 23.78
C LEU A 89 2.62 -15.29 23.05
N GLN A 90 1.36 -15.55 22.70
CA GLN A 90 1.00 -16.71 21.90
C GLN A 90 1.52 -16.57 20.46
N GLN A 91 1.68 -17.69 19.74
CA GLN A 91 2.21 -17.68 18.37
C GLN A 91 1.41 -16.76 17.42
N TYR A 92 0.07 -16.79 17.48
CA TYR A 92 -0.77 -15.90 16.69
C TYR A 92 -0.60 -14.42 17.09
N GLN A 93 -0.22 -14.13 18.33
CA GLN A 93 0.07 -12.77 18.79
C GLN A 93 1.40 -12.26 18.22
N LEU A 94 2.41 -13.13 18.15
CA LEU A 94 3.68 -12.83 17.48
C LEU A 94 3.51 -12.61 15.98
N ILE A 95 2.60 -13.35 15.33
CA ILE A 95 2.20 -13.13 13.93
C ILE A 95 1.61 -11.73 13.75
N GLY A 96 0.63 -11.36 14.59
CA GLY A 96 0.03 -10.02 14.56
C GLY A 96 1.04 -8.91 14.83
N LEU A 97 1.99 -9.15 15.74
CA LEU A 97 3.08 -8.22 16.04
C LEU A 97 4.05 -8.04 14.86
N SER A 98 4.45 -9.12 14.20
CA SER A 98 5.28 -9.07 12.98
C SER A 98 4.57 -8.32 11.85
N TRP A 99 3.27 -8.56 11.70
CA TRP A 99 2.42 -7.83 10.76
C TRP A 99 2.41 -6.32 11.02
N LEU A 100 2.24 -5.89 12.29
CA LEU A 100 2.29 -4.47 12.66
C LEU A 100 3.65 -3.82 12.38
N ARG A 101 4.74 -4.53 12.66
CA ARG A 101 6.11 -4.04 12.39
C ARG A 101 6.31 -3.76 10.90
N ILE A 102 5.87 -4.65 10.02
CA ILE A 102 6.00 -4.46 8.57
C ILE A 102 5.19 -3.26 8.09
N MET A 103 3.96 -3.10 8.60
CA MET A 103 3.18 -1.92 8.25
C MET A 103 3.88 -0.64 8.69
N HIS A 104 4.49 -0.63 9.88
CA HIS A 104 5.30 0.48 10.35
C HIS A 104 6.50 0.77 9.43
N GLU A 105 7.28 -0.26 9.04
CA GLU A 105 8.42 -0.13 8.13
C GLU A 105 8.00 0.40 6.74
N GLN A 106 6.79 0.07 6.29
CA GLN A 106 6.24 0.55 5.02
C GLN A 106 5.51 1.90 5.12
N GLN A 107 5.48 2.53 6.31
CA GLN A 107 4.74 3.76 6.59
C GLN A 107 3.24 3.64 6.26
N LEU A 108 2.66 2.49 6.60
CA LEU A 108 1.25 2.17 6.39
C LEU A 108 0.52 2.08 7.71
N ASN A 109 -0.73 2.50 7.69
CA ASN A 109 -1.68 2.22 8.75
C ASN A 109 -2.32 0.85 8.50
N GLY A 110 -2.79 0.20 9.56
CA GLY A 110 -3.70 -0.93 9.41
C GLY A 110 -4.49 -1.23 10.66
N ILE A 111 -5.44 -2.14 10.50
CA ILE A 111 -6.47 -2.46 11.47
C ILE A 111 -6.32 -3.94 11.82
N LEU A 112 -6.12 -4.25 13.11
CA LEU A 112 -6.20 -5.61 13.61
C LEU A 112 -7.68 -6.00 13.73
N ALA A 113 -8.18 -6.74 12.75
CA ALA A 113 -9.58 -7.16 12.66
C ALA A 113 -9.83 -8.59 13.18
N ASP A 114 -8.91 -9.14 13.97
CA ASP A 114 -9.03 -10.47 14.55
C ASP A 114 -10.22 -10.57 15.53
N GLU A 115 -10.69 -11.80 15.80
CA GLU A 115 -11.78 -12.06 16.75
C GLU A 115 -11.56 -11.43 18.14
N MET A 116 -12.67 -11.15 18.84
CA MET A 116 -12.64 -10.62 20.20
C MET A 116 -11.98 -11.64 21.15
N GLY A 117 -11.21 -11.17 22.12
CA GLY A 117 -10.55 -12.05 23.09
C GLY A 117 -9.16 -12.57 22.69
N LEU A 118 -8.69 -12.37 21.46
CA LEU A 118 -7.35 -12.78 21.01
C LEU A 118 -6.20 -11.90 21.56
N GLY A 119 -6.49 -10.87 22.37
CA GLY A 119 -5.45 -10.06 22.98
C GLY A 119 -4.89 -8.95 22.08
N LYS A 120 -5.74 -8.28 21.30
CA LYS A 120 -5.35 -7.08 20.50
C LYS A 120 -4.67 -5.99 21.34
N THR A 121 -5.10 -5.82 22.58
CA THR A 121 -4.48 -4.87 23.52
C THR A 121 -3.03 -5.23 23.82
N ILE A 122 -2.74 -6.51 24.12
CA ILE A 122 -1.36 -6.93 24.42
C ILE A 122 -0.48 -6.89 23.16
N GLN A 123 -1.04 -7.19 21.98
CA GLN A 123 -0.34 -7.01 20.69
C GLN A 123 0.04 -5.53 20.46
N ALA A 124 -0.86 -4.59 20.75
CA ALA A 124 -0.57 -3.15 20.62
C ALA A 124 0.50 -2.67 21.62
N ILE A 125 0.44 -3.15 22.88
CA ILE A 125 1.46 -2.85 23.89
C ILE A 125 2.82 -3.43 23.46
N ALA A 126 2.85 -4.67 22.99
CA ALA A 126 4.07 -5.31 22.50
C ALA A 126 4.67 -4.57 21.31
N PHE A 127 3.82 -4.07 20.41
CA PHE A 127 4.27 -3.26 19.29
C PHE A 127 4.94 -1.97 19.74
N LEU A 128 4.32 -1.22 20.66
CA LEU A 128 4.91 0.00 21.22
C LEU A 128 6.22 -0.29 21.96
N ALA A 129 6.26 -1.35 22.76
CA ALA A 129 7.45 -1.79 23.49
C ALA A 129 8.62 -2.16 22.57
N GLN A 130 8.35 -2.53 21.32
CA GLN A 130 9.37 -2.83 20.33
C GLN A 130 9.89 -1.61 19.57
N LEU A 131 9.10 -0.53 19.52
CA LEU A 131 9.49 0.73 18.88
C LEU A 131 10.33 1.61 19.80
N MET A 132 10.24 1.40 21.12
CA MET A 132 10.97 2.13 22.15
C MET A 132 12.42 1.66 22.31
#